data_AF-A0A828RL38-F1
#
_entry.id   AF-A0A828RL38-F1
#
_cell.length_a   1.000
_cell.length_b   1.000
_cell.length_c   1.000
_cell.angle_alpha   90.00
_cell.angle_beta   90.00
_cell.angle_gamma   90.00
#
_symmetry.space_group_name_H-M   'P 1'
#
loop_
_entity.id
_entity.type
_entity.pdbx_description
1 polymer ?
#
loop_
_entity_poly.entity_id
_entity_poly.type
_entity_poly.pdbx_seq_one_letter_code
_entity_poly.pdbx_strand_id
1 'polypeptide(L)' 'MSKHITVKEVKDIVNSFSENADWEGMHMEEDDMYEDVLRAIADGDPHSKLLAREALKSKNVKFTRWYS' A
#
# COMPACT_ATOMS: atom_id res chain seq x y z
N MET A 1 17.16 6.88 12.51
CA MET A 1 16.66 6.38 11.21
C MET A 1 15.20 6.02 11.42
N SER A 2 14.29 6.60 10.65
CA SER A 2 12.87 6.20 10.70
C SER A 2 12.74 4.75 10.24
N LYS A 3 11.89 3.99 10.91
CA LYS A 3 11.63 2.59 10.54
C LYS A 3 10.85 2.59 9.22
N HIS A 4 11.40 1.95 8.17
CA HIS A 4 10.67 1.76 6.92
C HIS A 4 9.56 0.72 7.09
N ILE A 5 8.51 0.86 6.29
CA ILE A 5 7.51 -0.19 6.09
C ILE A 5 8.19 -1.46 5.57
N THR A 6 7.75 -2.61 6.06
CA THR A 6 8.26 -3.91 5.67
C THR A 6 7.42 -4.53 4.56
N VAL A 7 8.02 -5.46 3.80
CA VAL A 7 7.29 -6.24 2.78
C VAL A 7 6.12 -7.01 3.39
N LYS A 8 6.21 -7.41 4.66
CA LYS A 8 5.10 -8.08 5.35
C LYS A 8 3.95 -7.11 5.58
N GLU A 9 4.23 -5.92 6.12
CA GLU A 9 3.20 -4.88 6.35
C GLU A 9 2.49 -4.50 5.04
N VAL A 10 3.23 -4.30 3.94
CA VAL A 10 2.63 -4.05 2.61
C VAL A 10 1.68 -5.18 2.18
N LYS A 11 2.10 -6.44 2.36
CA LYS A 11 1.23 -7.58 2.03
C LYS A 11 -0.01 -7.65 2.90
N ASP A 12 0.14 -7.37 4.18
CA ASP A 12 -0.97 -7.41 5.13
C ASP A 12 -2.01 -6.32 4.80
N ILE A 13 -1.57 -5.12 4.42
CA ILE A 13 -2.43 -4.02 3.94
C ILE A 13 -3.13 -4.41 2.63
N VAL A 14 -2.39 -4.87 1.61
CA VAL A 14 -3.02 -5.25 0.33
C VAL A 14 -4.05 -6.37 0.51
N ASN A 15 -3.81 -7.30 1.42
CA ASN A 15 -4.74 -8.39 1.72
C ASN A 15 -5.92 -7.95 2.62
N SER A 16 -5.81 -6.83 3.34
CA SER A 16 -6.91 -6.29 4.18
C SER A 16 -8.02 -5.68 3.32
N PHE A 17 -7.69 -5.25 2.09
CA PHE A 17 -8.61 -4.70 1.12
C PHE A 17 -9.62 -5.75 0.62
N SER A 18 -10.69 -5.96 1.39
CA SER A 18 -11.79 -6.90 1.10
C SER A 18 -13.06 -6.16 0.69
N GLU A 19 -13.97 -6.87 0.00
CA GLU A 19 -15.16 -6.28 -0.66
C GLU A 19 -16.22 -5.65 0.29
N ASN A 20 -16.05 -5.72 1.61
CA ASN A 20 -17.02 -5.25 2.61
C ASN A 20 -16.49 -4.13 3.53
N ALA A 21 -15.35 -3.53 3.22
CA ALA A 21 -14.76 -2.46 4.02
C ALA A 21 -15.20 -1.06 3.55
N ASP A 22 -15.05 -0.07 4.43
CA ASP A 22 -15.27 1.34 4.11
C ASP A 22 -14.32 1.78 3.00
N TRP A 23 -14.88 2.07 1.82
CA TRP A 23 -14.12 2.42 0.62
C TRP A 23 -13.30 3.68 0.78
N GLU A 24 -13.75 4.67 1.58
CA GLU A 24 -12.98 5.89 1.84
C GLU A 24 -11.76 5.59 2.71
N GLY A 25 -11.95 4.81 3.78
CA GLY A 25 -10.86 4.33 4.62
C GLY A 25 -9.80 3.54 3.83
N MET A 26 -10.25 2.64 2.95
CA MET A 26 -9.36 1.86 2.10
C MET A 26 -8.55 2.72 1.11
N HIS A 27 -9.14 3.80 0.59
CA HIS A 27 -8.42 4.73 -0.28
C HIS A 27 -7.31 5.47 0.48
N MET A 28 -7.58 5.95 1.68
CA MET A 28 -6.56 6.59 2.52
C MET A 28 -5.45 5.60 2.88
N GLU A 29 -5.80 4.38 3.25
CA GLU A 29 -4.82 3.33 3.60
C GLU A 29 -3.94 2.95 2.40
N GLU A 30 -4.49 2.92 1.17
CA GLU A 30 -3.71 2.71 -0.05
C GLU A 30 -2.73 3.87 -0.31
N ASP A 31 -3.16 5.12 -0.15
CA ASP A 31 -2.32 6.31 -0.34
C ASP A 31 -1.19 6.38 0.70
N ASP A 32 -1.50 6.14 1.98
CA ASP A 32 -0.52 6.09 3.07
C ASP A 32 0.52 4.98 2.83
N MET A 33 0.07 3.79 2.42
CA MET A 33 0.97 2.68 2.06
C MET A 33 1.91 3.09 0.91
N TYR A 34 1.41 3.77 -0.12
CA TYR A 34 2.25 4.24 -1.21
C TYR A 34 3.27 5.28 -0.75
N GLU A 35 2.89 6.22 0.12
CA GLU A 35 3.82 7.21 0.67
C GLU A 35 4.99 6.54 1.41
N ASP A 36 4.68 5.55 2.26
CA ASP A 36 5.70 4.81 3.01
C ASP A 36 6.62 3.97 2.12
N VAL A 37 6.07 3.34 1.07
CA VAL A 37 6.86 2.60 0.08
C VAL A 37 7.77 3.56 -0.70
N LEU A 38 7.27 4.73 -1.11
CA LEU A 38 8.07 5.73 -1.82
C LEU A 38 9.19 6.29 -0.95
N ARG A 39 8.90 6.55 0.33
CA ARG A 39 9.92 6.97 1.32
C ARG A 39 11.01 5.92 1.46
N ALA A 40 10.65 4.65 1.64
CA ALA A 40 11.62 3.55 1.72
C ALA A 40 12.47 3.42 0.44
N ILE A 41 11.88 3.64 -0.74
CA ILE A 41 12.60 3.65 -2.02
C ILE A 41 13.59 4.83 -2.07
N ALA A 42 13.16 6.04 -1.69
CA ALA A 42 14.00 7.23 -1.69
C ALA A 42 15.18 7.11 -0.72
N ASP A 43 14.96 6.47 0.43
CA ASP A 43 15.98 6.21 1.45
C ASP A 43 16.90 5.02 1.11
N GLY A 44 16.66 4.34 -0.03
CA GLY A 44 17.53 3.29 -0.55
C GLY A 44 17.34 1.92 0.11
N ASP A 45 16.13 1.59 0.56
CA ASP A 45 15.83 0.29 1.16
C ASP A 45 16.23 -0.87 0.22
N PRO A 46 16.98 -1.88 0.70
CA PRO A 46 17.42 -3.00 -0.13
C PRO A 46 16.26 -3.85 -0.67
N HIS A 47 15.07 -3.76 -0.06
CA HIS A 47 13.85 -4.44 -0.49
C HIS A 47 12.92 -3.57 -1.33
N SER A 48 13.34 -2.35 -1.71
CA SER A 48 12.59 -1.38 -2.53
C SER A 48 11.82 -2.01 -3.69
N LYS A 49 12.46 -2.90 -4.47
CA LYS A 49 11.80 -3.62 -5.57
C LYS A 49 10.65 -4.54 -5.12
N LEU A 50 10.82 -5.24 -4.01
CA LEU A 50 9.79 -6.11 -3.44
C LEU A 50 8.65 -5.28 -2.86
N LEU A 51 8.96 -4.20 -2.13
CA LEU A 51 7.97 -3.26 -1.62
C LEU A 51 7.07 -2.73 -2.74
N ALA A 52 7.66 -2.18 -3.80
CA ALA A 52 6.93 -1.68 -4.96
C ALA A 52 6.08 -2.77 -5.63
N ARG A 53 6.63 -3.98 -5.80
CA ARG A 53 5.92 -5.10 -6.43
C ARG A 53 4.68 -5.51 -5.64
N GLU A 54 4.81 -5.61 -4.32
CA GLU A 54 3.69 -6.01 -3.47
C GLU A 54 2.64 -4.90 -3.37
N ALA A 55 3.05 -3.63 -3.24
CA ALA A 55 2.13 -2.50 -3.22
C ALA A 55 1.29 -2.40 -4.51
N LEU A 56 1.90 -2.58 -5.68
CA LEU A 56 1.20 -2.54 -6.98
C LEU A 56 0.11 -3.60 -7.15
N LYS A 57 0.04 -4.61 -6.29
CA LYS A 57 -1.07 -5.58 -6.30
C LYS A 57 -2.39 -4.96 -5.85
N SER A 58 -2.39 -3.86 -5.09
CA SER A 58 -3.62 -3.14 -4.71
C SER A 58 -4.39 -2.65 -5.94
N LYS A 59 -3.72 -2.41 -7.07
CA LYS A 59 -4.37 -2.05 -8.35
C LYS A 59 -5.32 -3.10 -8.91
N ASN A 60 -5.21 -4.35 -8.45
CA ASN A 60 -6.14 -5.42 -8.81
C ASN A 60 -7.39 -5.44 -7.93
N VAL A 61 -7.39 -4.66 -6.84
CA VAL A 61 -8.55 -4.48 -5.97
C VAL A 61 -9.46 -3.42 -6.57
N LYS A 62 -10.77 -3.71 -6.63
CA LYS A 62 -11.77 -2.71 -7.00
C LYS A 62 -12.11 -1.87 -5.78
N PHE A 63 -11.66 -0.63 -5.77
CA PHE A 63 -12.20 0.38 -4.86
C PHE A 63 -13.36 1.10 -5.56
N THR A 64 -14.58 0.90 -5.07
CA THR A 64 -15.76 1.53 -5.68
C THR A 64 -15.81 2.99 -5.26
N ARG A 65 -15.41 3.91 -6.15
CA ARG A 65 -15.55 5.36 -5.90
C ARG A 65 -17.02 5.77 -6.10
N TRP A 66 -17.61 6.44 -5.11
CA TRP A 66 -18.96 7.00 -5.24
C TRP A 66 -19.01 8.17 -6.24
N TYR A 67 -17.87 8.80 -6.52
CA TYR A 67 -17.74 9.88 -7.50
C TYR A 67 -16.43 9.70 -8.30
N SER A 68 -16.54 9.66 -9.62
CA SER A 68 -15.42 9.76 -10.57
C SER A 68 -15.75 10.76 -11.66
#